data_AF-A0A1A2NST9-F1
#
_entry.id   AF-A0A1A2NST9-F1
#
_cell.length_a   1.000
_cell.length_b   1.000
_cell.length_c   1.000
_cell.angle_alpha   90.00
_cell.angle_beta   90.00
_cell.angle_gamma   90.00
#
_symmetry.space_group_name_H-M   'P 1'
#
loop_
_entity.id
_entity.type
_entity.pdbx_description
1 polymer ?
#
loop_
_entity_poly.entity_id
_entity_poly.type
_entity_poly.pdbx_seq_one_letter_code
_entity_poly.pdbx_strand_id
1 'polypeptide(L)'
;MTQPWPAPPAPIRSRNWLTATLAAVAVVLAAVALIVALTRSGSGSSATYTAAEKAEAKRDLCEKYKLAARAMHIETSTPDNTALARIAMSNGALILETAAANPALDAKQRDAARALAATYQTTAAIGTTGMATREQYNESVDDMNVKDRVMQGLCGE
;
A
#
# COMPACT_ATOMS: atom_id res chain seq x y z
N MET A 1 -4.59 -77.27 58.73
CA MET A 1 -4.82 -75.82 58.54
C MET A 1 -4.48 -75.47 57.11
N THR A 2 -5.49 -75.19 56.28
CA THR A 2 -5.36 -74.92 54.84
C THR A 2 -5.09 -73.43 54.58
N GLN A 3 -4.13 -73.12 53.70
CA GLN A 3 -3.70 -71.78 53.32
C GLN A 3 -4.78 -71.02 52.51
N PRO A 4 -4.91 -69.68 52.65
CA PRO A 4 -5.89 -68.88 51.93
C PRO A 4 -5.38 -68.43 50.55
N TRP A 5 -6.31 -68.30 49.59
CA TRP A 5 -6.09 -67.88 48.21
C TRP A 5 -5.43 -66.48 48.07
N PRO A 6 -4.60 -66.23 47.02
CA PRO A 6 -4.03 -64.92 46.77
C PRO A 6 -5.04 -63.96 46.12
N ALA A 7 -4.95 -62.68 46.49
CA ALA A 7 -5.78 -61.58 45.99
C ALA A 7 -5.51 -61.24 44.50
N PRO A 8 -6.50 -60.72 43.75
CA PRO A 8 -6.32 -60.35 42.35
C PRO A 8 -5.36 -59.16 42.17
N PRO A 9 -4.59 -59.11 41.06
CA PRO A 9 -3.62 -58.04 40.81
C PRO A 9 -4.30 -56.69 40.56
N ALA A 10 -3.67 -55.62 41.06
CA ALA A 10 -4.15 -54.25 40.91
C ALA A 10 -4.12 -53.78 39.44
N PRO A 11 -5.08 -52.95 38.99
CA PRO A 11 -5.10 -52.44 37.62
C PRO A 11 -3.92 -51.50 37.37
N ILE A 12 -3.10 -51.83 36.38
CA ILE A 12 -2.00 -50.99 35.90
C ILE A 12 -2.62 -49.77 35.20
N ARG A 13 -2.64 -48.61 35.87
CA ARG A 13 -3.09 -47.35 35.28
C ARG A 13 -2.09 -46.94 34.18
N SER A 14 -2.53 -47.02 32.93
CA SER A 14 -1.64 -46.87 31.75
C SER A 14 -0.97 -45.48 31.70
N ARG A 15 0.36 -45.49 31.57
CA ARG A 15 1.22 -44.29 31.40
C ARG A 15 1.04 -43.62 30.02
N ASN A 16 0.27 -44.25 29.13
CA ASN A 16 0.05 -43.87 27.74
C ASN A 16 -0.82 -42.59 27.61
N TRP A 17 -1.60 -42.26 28.64
CA TRP A 17 -2.45 -41.07 28.63
C TRP A 17 -1.62 -39.78 28.73
N LEU A 18 -0.54 -39.81 29.53
CA LEU A 18 0.39 -38.68 29.66
C LEU A 18 1.19 -38.44 28.38
N THR A 19 1.57 -39.50 27.65
CA THR A 19 2.27 -39.36 26.36
C THR A 19 1.35 -38.83 25.27
N ALA A 20 0.07 -39.25 25.27
CA ALA A 20 -0.92 -38.77 24.31
C ALA A 20 -1.25 -37.28 24.52
N THR A 21 -1.37 -36.83 25.78
CA THR A 21 -1.63 -35.41 26.08
C THR A 21 -0.45 -34.52 25.71
N LEU A 22 0.79 -34.95 26.01
CA LEU A 22 1.99 -34.19 25.63
C LEU A 22 2.16 -34.09 24.11
N ALA A 23 1.89 -35.17 23.37
CA ALA A 23 1.94 -35.16 21.91
C ALA A 23 0.91 -34.19 21.31
N ALA A 24 -0.32 -34.19 21.84
CA ALA A 24 -1.37 -33.27 21.40
C ALA A 24 -0.97 -31.80 21.63
N VAL A 25 -0.40 -31.47 22.79
CA VAL A 25 0.07 -30.11 23.10
C VAL A 25 1.20 -29.68 22.16
N ALA A 26 2.16 -30.58 21.88
CA ALA A 26 3.27 -30.29 20.97
C ALA A 26 2.78 -29.97 19.54
N VAL A 27 1.79 -30.72 19.05
CA VAL A 27 1.18 -30.47 17.73
C VAL A 27 0.48 -29.11 17.68
N VAL A 28 -0.27 -28.76 18.72
CA VAL A 28 -0.94 -27.45 18.81
C VAL A 28 0.07 -26.31 18.82
N LEU A 29 1.13 -26.42 19.62
CA LEU A 29 2.19 -25.41 19.68
C LEU A 29 2.93 -25.27 18.34
N ALA A 30 3.22 -26.39 17.66
CA ALA A 30 3.82 -26.38 16.33
C ALA A 30 2.91 -25.72 15.29
N ALA A 31 1.59 -25.99 15.34
CA ALA A 31 0.62 -25.36 14.45
C ALA A 31 0.52 -23.84 14.69
N VAL A 32 0.47 -23.41 15.95
CA VAL A 32 0.47 -21.98 16.30
C VAL A 32 1.77 -21.31 15.85
N ALA A 33 2.92 -21.94 16.11
CA ALA A 33 4.21 -21.43 15.66
C ALA A 33 4.29 -21.33 14.13
N LEU A 34 3.74 -22.30 13.40
CA LEU A 34 3.67 -22.28 11.94
C LEU A 34 2.75 -21.15 11.43
N ILE A 35 1.58 -20.93 12.05
CA ILE A 35 0.68 -19.82 11.72
C ILE A 35 1.38 -18.48 11.97
N VAL A 36 2.05 -18.34 13.11
CA VAL A 36 2.84 -17.13 13.43
C VAL A 36 3.99 -16.95 12.44
N ALA A 37 4.69 -18.02 12.06
CA ALA A 37 5.75 -17.95 11.07
C ALA A 37 5.22 -17.55 9.70
N LEU A 38 4.11 -18.12 9.22
CA LEU A 38 3.48 -17.77 7.94
C LEU A 38 2.97 -16.33 7.92
N THR A 39 2.39 -15.85 9.02
CA THR A 39 1.93 -14.46 9.15
C THR A 39 3.09 -13.46 9.28
N ARG A 40 4.21 -13.88 9.88
CA ARG A 40 5.42 -13.06 10.04
C ARG A 40 6.38 -13.12 8.86
N SER A 41 6.25 -14.13 7.99
CA SER A 41 7.05 -14.31 6.76
C SER A 41 6.77 -13.23 5.70
N GLY A 42 5.80 -12.33 5.94
CA GLY A 42 5.59 -11.13 5.14
C GLY A 42 6.64 -10.02 5.32
N SER A 43 7.70 -10.23 6.10
CA SER A 43 8.68 -9.16 6.42
C SER A 43 10.15 -9.52 6.16
N GLY A 44 10.46 -10.63 5.47
CA GLY A 44 11.83 -11.17 5.40
C GLY A 44 12.60 -11.00 4.09
N SER A 45 11.95 -10.62 2.99
CA SER A 45 12.62 -10.36 1.72
C SER A 45 11.93 -9.19 1.06
N SER A 46 12.64 -8.08 0.86
CA SER A 46 12.18 -7.04 -0.04
C SER A 46 11.89 -7.73 -1.37
N ALA A 47 10.62 -7.77 -1.78
CA ALA A 47 10.25 -8.34 -3.07
C ALA A 47 11.16 -7.69 -4.13
N THR A 48 12.06 -8.48 -4.70
CA THR A 48 13.02 -7.96 -5.67
C THR A 48 12.33 -8.03 -7.01
N TYR A 49 11.73 -6.91 -7.40
CA TYR A 49 11.07 -6.77 -8.70
C TYR A 49 12.11 -6.83 -9.82
N THR A 50 11.78 -7.62 -10.84
CA THR A 50 12.54 -7.73 -12.08
C THR A 50 12.56 -6.40 -12.81
N ALA A 51 13.53 -6.23 -13.72
CA ALA A 51 13.59 -5.03 -14.56
C ALA A 51 12.32 -4.85 -15.40
N ALA A 52 11.70 -5.95 -15.85
CA ALA A 52 10.44 -5.93 -16.59
C ALA A 52 9.28 -5.41 -15.74
N GLU A 53 9.13 -5.88 -14.49
CA GLU A 53 8.08 -5.40 -13.57
C GLU A 53 8.25 -3.91 -13.23
N LYS A 54 9.49 -3.45 -13.03
CA LYS A 54 9.79 -2.04 -12.80
C LYS A 54 9.45 -1.18 -14.02
N ALA A 55 9.79 -1.65 -15.22
CA ALA A 55 9.48 -0.96 -16.47
C ALA A 55 7.97 -0.87 -16.71
N GLU A 56 7.24 -1.95 -16.42
CA GLU A 56 5.78 -1.99 -16.49
C GLU A 56 5.13 -1.02 -15.50
N ALA A 57 5.59 -1.03 -14.24
CA ALA A 57 5.10 -0.11 -13.22
C ALA A 57 5.35 1.36 -13.61
N LYS A 58 6.53 1.68 -14.15
CA LYS A 58 6.83 3.00 -14.69
C LYS A 58 5.87 3.36 -15.82
N ARG A 59 5.64 2.45 -16.77
CA ARG A 59 4.75 2.68 -17.91
C ARG A 59 3.34 3.00 -17.45
N ASP A 60 2.77 2.19 -16.56
CA ASP A 60 1.42 2.42 -16.03
C ASP A 60 1.33 3.77 -15.32
N LEU A 61 2.28 4.10 -14.44
CA LEU A 61 2.32 5.42 -13.80
C LEU A 61 2.34 6.56 -14.82
N CYS A 62 3.13 6.45 -15.88
CA CYS A 62 3.22 7.51 -16.87
C CYS A 62 1.96 7.67 -17.71
N GLU A 63 1.25 6.59 -18.00
CA GLU A 63 -0.06 6.67 -18.65
C GLU A 63 -1.11 7.30 -17.72
N LYS A 64 -1.09 6.97 -16.42
CA LYS A 64 -1.94 7.61 -15.41
C LYS A 64 -1.63 9.09 -15.25
N TYR A 65 -0.35 9.46 -15.27
CA TYR A 65 0.09 10.85 -15.26
C TYR A 65 -0.43 11.62 -16.47
N LYS A 66 -0.26 11.11 -17.70
CA LYS A 66 -0.78 11.76 -18.92
C LYS A 66 -2.29 11.94 -18.86
N LEU A 67 -3.03 10.95 -18.36
CA LEU A 67 -4.47 11.06 -18.18
C LEU A 67 -4.85 12.21 -17.21
N ALA A 68 -4.19 12.26 -16.05
CA ALA A 68 -4.42 13.31 -15.06
C ALA A 68 -4.04 14.70 -15.57
N ALA A 69 -2.86 14.84 -16.20
CA ALA A 69 -2.36 16.07 -16.77
C ALA A 69 -3.24 16.59 -17.91
N ARG A 70 -3.73 15.69 -18.79
CA ARG A 70 -4.66 16.05 -19.86
C ARG A 70 -5.99 16.55 -19.33
N ALA A 71 -6.58 15.88 -18.34
CA ALA A 71 -7.81 16.33 -17.70
C ALA A 71 -7.63 17.71 -17.06
N MET A 72 -6.54 17.90 -16.31
CA MET A 72 -6.15 19.18 -15.74
C MET A 72 -6.05 20.28 -16.78
N HIS A 73 -5.33 20.02 -17.88
CA HIS A 73 -5.15 21.00 -18.95
C HIS A 73 -6.47 21.42 -19.59
N ILE A 74 -7.36 20.47 -19.89
CA ILE A 74 -8.67 20.75 -20.48
C ILE A 74 -9.49 21.64 -19.53
N GLU A 75 -9.64 21.22 -18.28
CA GLU A 75 -10.54 21.92 -17.36
C GLU A 75 -10.00 23.30 -16.94
N THR A 76 -8.67 23.46 -16.85
CA THR A 76 -8.03 24.75 -16.48
C THR A 76 -7.90 25.73 -17.66
N SER A 77 -7.94 25.25 -18.90
CA SER A 77 -7.91 26.10 -20.10
C SER A 77 -9.31 26.55 -20.55
N THR A 78 -10.37 25.99 -19.96
CA THR A 78 -11.75 26.31 -20.31
C THR A 78 -12.25 27.51 -19.48
N PRO A 79 -12.81 28.56 -20.11
CA PRO A 79 -13.39 29.70 -19.38
C PRO A 79 -14.52 29.30 -18.42
N ASP A 80 -14.67 30.04 -17.33
CA ASP A 80 -15.75 29.87 -16.33
C ASP A 80 -15.88 28.46 -15.73
N ASN A 81 -14.76 27.74 -15.65
CA ASN A 81 -14.74 26.31 -15.38
C ASN A 81 -14.07 25.91 -14.05
N THR A 82 -14.04 26.82 -13.07
CA THR A 82 -13.34 26.63 -11.79
C THR A 82 -13.76 25.36 -11.04
N ALA A 83 -15.04 24.99 -11.09
CA ALA A 83 -15.53 23.79 -10.43
C ALA A 83 -14.94 22.51 -11.05
N LEU A 84 -14.96 22.39 -12.38
CA LEU A 84 -14.38 21.23 -13.05
C LEU A 84 -12.86 21.22 -12.95
N ALA A 85 -12.18 22.37 -12.95
CA ALA A 85 -10.74 22.44 -12.69
C ALA A 85 -10.37 21.86 -11.32
N ARG A 86 -11.16 22.15 -10.28
CA ARG A 86 -10.97 21.58 -8.94
C ARG A 86 -11.27 20.08 -8.88
N ILE A 87 -12.27 19.62 -9.63
CA ILE A 87 -12.58 18.19 -9.77
C ILE A 87 -11.44 17.46 -10.50
N ALA A 88 -10.90 18.03 -11.57
CA ALA A 88 -9.76 17.47 -12.30
C ALA A 88 -8.52 17.35 -11.42
N MET A 89 -8.24 18.35 -10.57
CA MET A 89 -7.17 18.26 -9.57
C MET A 89 -7.40 17.10 -8.60
N SER A 90 -8.59 17.00 -8.02
CA SER A 90 -8.92 15.97 -7.03
C SER A 90 -8.86 14.55 -7.63
N ASN A 91 -9.42 14.37 -8.82
CA ASN A 91 -9.37 13.11 -9.55
C ASN A 91 -7.94 12.78 -9.99
N GLY A 92 -7.20 13.77 -10.49
CA GLY A 92 -5.80 13.62 -10.88
C GLY A 92 -4.92 13.20 -9.72
N ALA A 93 -5.13 13.77 -8.53
CA ALA A 93 -4.42 13.39 -7.32
C ALA A 93 -4.67 11.92 -6.97
N LEU A 94 -5.93 11.49 -6.97
CA LEU A 94 -6.29 10.09 -6.68
C LEU A 94 -5.71 9.12 -7.72
N ILE A 95 -5.73 9.49 -9.01
CA ILE A 95 -5.12 8.70 -10.09
C ILE A 95 -3.63 8.50 -9.82
N LEU A 96 -2.91 9.58 -9.47
CA LEU A 96 -1.47 9.55 -9.20
C LEU A 96 -1.14 8.77 -7.92
N GLU A 97 -1.88 8.96 -6.83
CA GLU A 97 -1.70 8.22 -5.59
C GLU A 97 -1.91 6.72 -5.78
N THR A 98 -2.97 6.34 -6.52
CA THR A 98 -3.27 4.95 -6.83
C THR A 98 -2.15 4.31 -7.66
N ALA A 99 -1.65 5.02 -8.68
CA ALA A 99 -0.53 4.54 -9.48
C ALA A 99 0.76 4.40 -8.65
N ALA A 100 1.02 5.36 -7.76
CA ALA A 100 2.17 5.36 -6.85
C ALA A 100 2.09 4.26 -5.76
N ALA A 101 0.96 3.58 -5.60
CA ALA A 101 0.84 2.46 -4.68
C ALA A 101 1.47 1.16 -5.23
N ASN A 102 1.83 1.12 -6.51
CA ASN A 102 2.48 -0.06 -7.11
C ASN A 102 3.86 -0.31 -6.45
N PRO A 103 4.06 -1.45 -5.78
CA PRO A 103 5.30 -1.70 -5.04
C PRO A 103 6.51 -1.99 -5.94
N ALA A 104 6.29 -2.31 -7.23
CA ALA A 104 7.36 -2.47 -8.22
C ALA A 104 7.93 -1.14 -8.72
N LEU A 105 7.32 -0.02 -8.34
CA LEU A 105 7.70 1.30 -8.82
C LEU A 105 8.96 1.82 -8.11
N ASP A 106 9.86 2.48 -8.85
CA ASP A 106 11.07 3.05 -8.26
C ASP A 106 10.72 4.16 -7.26
N ALA A 107 11.51 4.30 -6.19
CA ALA A 107 11.26 5.30 -5.16
C ALA A 107 11.15 6.72 -5.73
N LYS A 108 12.04 7.09 -6.67
CA LYS A 108 12.02 8.41 -7.29
C LYS A 108 10.70 8.67 -8.03
N GLN A 109 10.21 7.67 -8.76
CA GLN A 109 8.97 7.78 -9.54
C GLN A 109 7.75 7.88 -8.61
N ARG A 110 7.74 7.07 -7.56
CA ARG A 110 6.65 7.03 -6.57
C ARG A 110 6.56 8.35 -5.84
N ASP A 111 7.70 8.85 -5.38
CA ASP A 111 7.77 10.04 -4.56
C ASP A 111 7.45 11.29 -5.40
N ALA A 112 7.86 11.34 -6.67
CA ALA A 112 7.45 12.38 -7.61
C ALA A 112 5.94 12.40 -7.87
N ALA A 113 5.33 11.23 -8.10
CA ALA A 113 3.89 11.11 -8.32
C ALA A 113 3.08 11.56 -7.09
N ARG A 114 3.49 11.13 -5.90
CA ARG A 114 2.88 11.55 -4.62
C ARG A 114 3.05 13.05 -4.38
N ALA A 115 4.21 13.60 -4.71
CA ALA A 115 4.46 15.03 -4.56
C ALA A 115 3.51 15.85 -5.47
N LEU A 116 3.35 15.45 -6.74
CA LEU A 116 2.42 16.12 -7.65
C LEU A 116 0.96 15.97 -7.18
N ALA A 117 0.57 14.77 -6.73
CA ALA A 117 -0.76 14.53 -6.18
C ALA A 117 -1.07 15.44 -4.98
N ALA A 118 -0.11 15.61 -4.07
CA ALA A 118 -0.25 16.52 -2.93
C ALA A 118 -0.47 17.96 -3.40
N THR A 119 0.25 18.45 -4.41
CA THR A 119 0.01 19.80 -4.94
C THR A 119 -1.33 19.97 -5.63
N TYR A 120 -1.86 18.93 -6.29
CA TYR A 120 -3.22 18.96 -6.84
C TYR A 120 -4.25 19.10 -5.71
N GLN A 121 -4.11 18.32 -4.62
CA GLN A 121 -4.99 18.41 -3.45
C GLN A 121 -4.92 19.80 -2.80
N THR A 122 -3.71 20.30 -2.55
CA THR A 122 -3.51 21.63 -1.94
C THR A 122 -4.09 22.73 -2.81
N THR A 123 -3.78 22.76 -4.10
CA THR A 123 -4.26 23.79 -5.04
C THR A 123 -5.79 23.74 -5.17
N ALA A 124 -6.38 22.54 -5.20
CA ALA A 124 -7.83 22.37 -5.21
C ALA A 124 -8.52 22.87 -3.93
N ALA A 125 -7.87 22.70 -2.77
CA ALA A 125 -8.38 23.18 -1.49
C ALA A 125 -8.30 24.71 -1.40
N ILE A 126 -7.11 25.28 -1.61
CA ILE A 126 -6.90 26.73 -1.45
C ILE A 126 -7.56 27.56 -2.56
N GLY A 127 -7.87 26.95 -3.71
CA GLY A 127 -8.70 27.55 -4.76
C GLY A 127 -10.18 27.77 -4.37
N THR A 128 -10.58 27.40 -3.15
CA THR A 128 -11.89 27.77 -2.61
C THR A 128 -11.96 29.28 -2.36
N THR A 129 -13.07 29.90 -2.75
CA THR A 129 -13.34 31.32 -2.50
C THR A 129 -13.11 31.67 -1.02
N GLY A 130 -12.20 32.62 -0.77
CA GLY A 130 -11.88 33.11 0.57
C GLY A 130 -10.85 32.30 1.36
N MET A 131 -10.31 31.19 0.83
CA MET A 131 -9.30 30.39 1.53
C MET A 131 -7.87 30.90 1.38
N ALA A 132 -7.54 31.57 0.28
CA ALA A 132 -6.20 32.07 0.00
C ALA A 132 -6.23 33.44 -0.69
N THR A 133 -5.16 34.21 -0.50
CA THR A 133 -4.91 35.41 -1.32
C THR A 133 -4.55 34.99 -2.75
N ARG A 134 -4.56 35.96 -3.67
CA ARG A 134 -4.13 35.71 -5.06
C ARG A 134 -2.68 35.23 -5.11
N GLU A 135 -1.82 35.83 -4.29
CA GLU A 135 -0.39 35.50 -4.19
C GLU A 135 -0.20 34.07 -3.71
N GLN A 136 -0.86 33.67 -2.62
CA GLN A 136 -0.81 32.29 -2.10
C GLN A 136 -1.31 31.26 -3.11
N TYR A 137 -2.38 31.58 -3.85
CA TYR A 137 -2.87 30.71 -4.91
C TYR A 137 -1.84 30.55 -6.05
N ASN A 138 -1.25 31.66 -6.50
CA ASN A 138 -0.24 31.64 -7.56
C ASN A 138 1.02 30.86 -7.13
N GLU A 139 1.48 31.01 -5.88
CA GLU A 139 2.60 30.23 -5.33
C GLU A 139 2.32 28.72 -5.36
N SER A 140 1.10 28.31 -5.01
CA SER A 140 0.68 26.89 -5.08
C SER A 140 0.64 26.37 -6.52
N VAL A 141 0.19 27.20 -7.48
CA VAL A 141 0.21 26.86 -8.90
C VAL A 141 1.64 26.72 -9.41
N ASP A 142 2.55 27.60 -9.00
CA ASP A 142 3.97 27.52 -9.39
C ASP A 142 4.63 26.26 -8.84
N ASP A 143 4.36 25.92 -7.58
CA ASP A 143 4.84 24.68 -6.96
C ASP A 143 4.26 23.43 -7.66
N MET A 144 2.97 23.44 -8.00
CA MET A 144 2.33 22.39 -8.80
C MET A 144 3.03 22.23 -10.17
N ASN A 145 3.30 23.33 -10.87
CA ASN A 145 3.98 23.33 -12.16
C ASN A 145 5.43 22.83 -12.07
N VAL A 146 6.14 23.13 -10.98
CA VAL A 146 7.48 22.58 -10.72
C VAL A 146 7.41 21.05 -10.61
N LYS A 147 6.46 20.52 -9.85
CA LYS A 147 6.31 19.07 -9.67
C LYS A 147 5.79 18.37 -10.92
N ASP A 148 4.96 19.04 -11.72
CA ASP A 148 4.50 18.54 -13.02
C ASP A 148 5.69 18.32 -13.97
N ARG A 149 6.61 19.29 -14.07
CA ARG A 149 7.84 19.15 -14.87
C ARG A 149 8.73 17.99 -14.43
N VAL A 150 8.76 17.66 -13.13
CA VAL A 150 9.48 16.47 -12.64
C VAL A 150 8.84 15.19 -13.19
N MET A 151 7.51 15.11 -13.20
CA MET A 151 6.80 13.97 -13.79
C MET A 151 7.00 13.87 -15.30
N GLN A 152 6.95 14.99 -16.03
CA GLN A 152 7.27 15.03 -17.47
C GLN A 152 8.65 14.45 -17.75
N GLY A 153 9.68 14.92 -17.03
CA GLY A 153 11.06 14.44 -17.20
C GLY A 153 11.24 12.96 -16.84
N LEU A 154 10.46 12.42 -15.90
CA LEU A 154 10.48 10.99 -15.56
C LEU A 154 9.78 10.14 -16.61
N CYS A 155 8.69 10.64 -17.18
CA CYS A 155 7.85 9.92 -18.12
C CYS A 155 8.29 10.02 -19.57
N GLY A 156 9.33 10.81 -19.85
CA GLY A 156 9.99 10.85 -21.15
C GLY A 156 9.10 11.48 -22.22
N GLU A 157 8.60 12.68 -21.93
CA GLU A 157 8.07 13.56 -22.98
C GLU A 157 9.19 14.17 -23.82
#